data_AF-A0A821EXS3-F1
#
_entry.id   AF-A0A821EXS3-F1
#
_cell.length_a   1.000
_cell.length_b   1.000
_cell.length_c   1.000
_cell.angle_alpha   90.00
_cell.angle_beta   90.00
_cell.angle_gamma   90.00
#
_symmetry.space_group_name_H-M   'P 1'
#
loop_
_entity.id
_entity.type
_entity.pdbx_description
1 polymer ?
#
loop_
_entity_poly.entity_id
_entity_poly.type
_entity_poly.pdbx_seq_one_letter_code
_entity_poly.pdbx_strand_id
1 'polypeptide(L)'
;MWIPKLLLLNERVVYLGEYENGLMTQTMIGATNVGSIDVYFDETLKTNKKLDDYTFRMWKENFPESKSTHFDKGEPFGEFKLGSCIVVIFEAPSTFNFVRHSGDKIRVGERL
;
A
#
# COMPACT_ATOMS: atom_id res chain seq x y z
N MET A 1 20.11 -12.43 -9.23
CA MET A 1 18.90 -13.13 -9.71
C MET A 1 17.78 -12.11 -9.80
N TRP A 2 17.11 -12.00 -10.95
CA TRP A 2 15.94 -11.13 -11.13
C TRP A 2 14.67 -11.97 -11.04
N ILE A 3 13.68 -11.50 -10.29
CA ILE A 3 12.40 -12.20 -10.10
C ILE A 3 11.31 -11.37 -10.82
N PRO A 4 10.74 -11.86 -11.93
CA PRO A 4 9.64 -11.18 -12.61
C PRO A 4 8.44 -11.06 -11.67
N LYS A 5 7.72 -9.94 -11.75
CA LYS A 5 6.45 -9.72 -11.03
C LYS A 5 6.57 -9.87 -9.50
N LEU A 6 7.73 -9.54 -8.93
CA LEU A 6 8.03 -9.65 -7.50
C LEU A 6 6.92 -9.08 -6.60
N LEU A 7 6.42 -7.89 -6.92
CA LEU A 7 5.35 -7.22 -6.16
C LEU A 7 4.01 -7.99 -6.18
N LEU A 8 3.78 -8.85 -7.17
CA LEU A 8 2.58 -9.69 -7.25
C LEU A 8 2.72 -10.99 -6.46
N LEU A 9 3.96 -11.42 -6.19
CA LEU A 9 4.26 -12.64 -5.43
C LEU A 9 4.22 -12.40 -3.92
N ASN A 10 4.56 -11.19 -3.48
CA ASN A 10 4.57 -10.84 -2.08
C ASN A 10 3.14 -10.69 -1.51
N GLU A 11 3.00 -11.00 -0.22
CA GLU A 11 1.81 -10.63 0.56
C GLU A 11 1.59 -9.13 0.49
N ARG A 12 0.33 -8.73 0.32
CA ARG A 12 -0.06 -7.32 0.18
C ARG A 12 -1.44 -7.07 0.73
N VAL A 13 -1.63 -5.84 1.19
CA VAL A 13 -2.91 -5.30 1.67
C VAL A 13 -3.24 -4.10 0.83
N VAL A 14 -4.47 -4.04 0.31
CA VAL A 14 -4.92 -2.98 -0.58
C VAL A 14 -6.06 -2.25 0.10
N TYR A 15 -5.89 -0.95 0.32
CA TYR A 15 -6.96 -0.06 0.75
C TYR A 15 -7.42 0.77 -0.43
N LEU A 16 -8.74 0.82 -0.61
CA LEU A 16 -9.43 1.62 -1.59
C LEU A 16 -10.19 2.71 -0.86
N GLY A 17 -10.09 3.94 -1.34
CA GLY A 17 -10.83 5.07 -0.83
C GLY A 17 -10.92 6.18 -1.86
N GLU A 18 -11.33 7.34 -1.38
CA GLU A 18 -11.43 8.57 -2.16
C GLU A 18 -10.50 9.63 -1.57
N TYR A 19 -10.05 10.53 -2.43
CA TYR A 19 -9.31 11.73 -2.08
C TYR A 19 -9.87 12.91 -2.87
N GLU A 20 -9.31 14.11 -2.70
CA GLU A 20 -9.85 15.36 -3.27
C GLU A 20 -10.10 15.32 -4.81
N ASN A 21 -9.33 14.54 -5.58
CA ASN A 21 -9.54 14.43 -7.04
C ASN A 21 -10.07 13.05 -7.49
N GLY A 22 -10.70 12.29 -6.59
CA GLY A 22 -11.42 11.05 -6.94
C GLY A 22 -10.86 9.81 -6.27
N LEU A 23 -10.78 8.69 -6.99
CA LEU A 23 -10.36 7.41 -6.43
C LEU A 23 -8.86 7.38 -6.13
N MET A 24 -8.52 6.80 -4.98
CA MET A 24 -7.14 6.49 -4.59
C MET A 24 -7.08 5.10 -3.97
N THR A 25 -6.02 4.37 -4.31
CA THR A 25 -5.66 3.13 -3.64
C THR A 25 -4.26 3.25 -3.07
N GLN A 26 -4.08 2.67 -1.89
CA GLN A 26 -2.80 2.50 -1.25
C GLN A 26 -2.58 1.01 -1.00
N THR A 27 -1.57 0.45 -1.64
CA THR A 27 -1.19 -0.95 -1.51
C THR A 27 0.10 -1.04 -0.70
N MET A 28 0.02 -1.73 0.43
CA MET A 28 1.17 -2.05 1.28
C MET A 28 1.66 -3.45 0.90
N ILE A 29 2.92 -3.58 0.51
CA ILE A 29 3.51 -4.82 0.00
C ILE A 29 4.65 -5.24 0.93
N GLY A 30 4.54 -6.45 1.47
CA GLY A 30 5.59 -7.06 2.28
C GLY A 30 6.83 -7.39 1.44
N ALA A 31 7.91 -7.75 2.13
CA ALA A 31 9.14 -8.23 1.50
C ALA A 31 9.55 -9.58 2.10
N THR A 32 10.55 -10.24 1.51
CA THR A 32 11.09 -11.50 2.03
C THR A 32 11.62 -11.29 3.46
N ASN A 33 11.18 -12.11 4.41
CA ASN A 33 11.43 -11.99 5.86
C ASN A 33 10.78 -10.79 6.56
N VAL A 34 9.85 -10.10 5.88
CA VAL A 34 9.06 -9.01 6.45
C VAL A 34 7.60 -9.44 6.42
N GLY A 35 7.14 -10.00 7.53
CA GLY A 35 5.79 -10.53 7.61
C GLY A 35 4.73 -9.50 8.00
N SER A 36 5.08 -8.53 8.84
CA SER A 36 4.05 -7.73 9.52
C SER A 36 3.86 -6.38 8.85
N ILE A 37 2.70 -6.25 8.20
CA ILE A 37 2.07 -4.99 7.83
C ILE A 37 1.05 -4.67 8.92
N ASP A 38 1.25 -3.55 9.61
CA ASP A 38 0.35 -3.07 10.66
C ASP A 38 -0.30 -1.76 10.18
N VAL A 39 -1.63 -1.72 10.16
CA VAL A 39 -2.42 -0.55 9.71
C VAL A 39 -3.25 -0.07 10.87
N TYR A 40 -3.08 1.19 11.26
CA TYR A 40 -3.45 1.65 12.60
C TYR A 40 -4.95 1.67 12.84
N PHE A 41 -5.75 1.91 11.81
CA PHE A 41 -7.22 1.91 11.91
C PHE A 41 -7.85 0.53 11.68
N ASP A 42 -7.08 -0.42 11.13
CA ASP A 42 -7.54 -1.76 10.80
C ASP A 42 -6.96 -2.79 11.79
N GLU A 43 -7.47 -2.75 13.02
CA GLU A 43 -7.08 -3.65 14.10
C GLU A 43 -7.32 -5.14 13.76
N THR A 44 -8.25 -5.39 12.83
CA THR A 44 -8.62 -6.70 12.31
C THR A 44 -7.62 -7.26 11.32
N LEU A 45 -6.78 -6.42 10.70
CA LEU A 45 -5.72 -6.85 9.80
C LEU A 45 -4.75 -7.79 10.54
N LYS A 46 -4.45 -8.91 9.88
CA LYS A 46 -3.47 -9.89 10.34
C LYS A 46 -2.73 -10.41 9.12
N THR A 47 -1.49 -9.98 8.96
CA THR A 47 -0.56 -10.39 7.90
C THR A 47 0.40 -11.47 8.39
N ASN A 48 1.24 -12.02 7.51
CA ASN A 48 2.15 -13.14 7.77
C ASN A 48 1.45 -14.42 8.27
N LYS A 49 0.20 -14.65 7.85
CA LYS A 49 -0.48 -15.89 8.23
C LYS A 49 0.17 -17.07 7.52
N LYS A 50 0.48 -18.12 8.27
CA LYS A 50 0.81 -19.43 7.67
C LYS A 50 -0.39 -19.85 6.83
N LEU A 51 -0.19 -19.91 5.52
CA LEU A 51 -1.16 -20.52 4.63
C LEU A 51 -0.87 -22.03 4.64
N ASP A 52 -1.87 -22.82 5.04
CA ASP A 52 -1.77 -24.28 5.04
C ASP A 52 -1.71 -24.86 3.60
N ASP A 53 -2.03 -24.02 2.61
CA ASP A 53 -2.01 -24.30 1.18
C ASP A 53 -1.44 -23.12 0.38
N TYR A 54 -0.76 -23.39 -0.75
CA TYR A 54 -0.23 -22.34 -1.65
C TYR A 54 -1.33 -21.67 -2.50
N THR A 55 -2.57 -21.61 -2.01
CA THR A 55 -3.69 -20.99 -2.74
C THR A 55 -3.67 -19.48 -2.54
N PHE A 56 -3.87 -18.75 -3.63
CA PHE A 56 -4.05 -17.30 -3.59
C PHE A 56 -5.36 -16.98 -2.86
N ARG A 57 -5.29 -16.41 -1.65
CA ARG A 57 -6.47 -15.98 -0.89
C ARG A 57 -6.60 -14.46 -0.97
N MET A 58 -7.70 -13.97 -1.53
CA MET A 58 -8.11 -12.58 -1.39
C MET A 58 -9.16 -12.47 -0.30
N TRP A 59 -8.84 -11.74 0.75
CA TRP A 59 -9.82 -11.32 1.74
C TRP A 59 -10.32 -9.95 1.32
N LYS A 60 -11.58 -9.88 0.88
CA LYS A 60 -12.25 -8.61 0.58
C LYS A 60 -13.22 -8.32 1.70
N GLU A 61 -12.84 -7.38 2.55
CA GLU A 61 -13.71 -6.85 3.59
C GLU A 61 -14.16 -5.45 3.15
N ASN A 62 -15.47 -5.23 3.13
CA ASN A 62 -15.98 -3.87 3.00
C ASN A 62 -16.01 -3.29 4.41
N PHE A 63 -15.23 -2.25 4.66
CA PHE A 63 -15.32 -1.53 5.93
C PHE A 63 -16.75 -0.95 6.04
N PRO A 64 -17.45 -1.17 7.16
CA PRO A 64 -18.72 -0.48 7.39
C PRO A 64 -18.48 1.04 7.35
N GLU A 65 -19.44 1.81 6.84
CA GLU A 65 -19.31 3.28 6.74
C GLU A 65 -18.95 3.94 8.08
N SER A 66 -19.37 3.35 9.20
CA SER A 66 -19.03 3.80 10.55
C SER A 66 -17.55 3.65 10.93
N LYS A 67 -16.77 2.88 10.15
CA LYS A 67 -15.31 2.75 10.25
C LYS A 67 -14.57 3.49 9.12
N SER A 68 -15.28 4.17 8.22
CA SER A 68 -14.65 5.02 7.20
C SER A 68 -13.82 6.08 7.92
N THR A 69 -12.50 5.99 7.78
CA THR A 69 -11.56 6.86 8.48
C THR A 69 -11.07 7.91 7.49
N HIS A 70 -11.33 9.18 7.81
CA HIS A 70 -10.74 10.31 7.10
C HIS A 70 -9.29 10.48 7.56
N PHE A 71 -8.36 10.67 6.63
CA PHE A 71 -6.96 10.91 6.92
C PHE A 71 -6.50 12.22 6.31
N ASP A 72 -5.80 13.03 7.12
CA ASP A 72 -5.16 14.23 6.61
C ASP A 72 -3.81 13.90 5.97
N LYS A 73 -3.35 14.79 5.07
CA LYS A 73 -2.07 14.61 4.39
C LYS A 73 -0.91 14.59 5.41
N GLY A 74 -0.21 13.46 5.44
CA GLY A 74 0.93 13.25 6.34
C GLY A 74 0.55 12.61 7.68
N GLU A 75 -0.74 12.31 7.88
CA GLU A 75 -1.19 11.52 9.03
C GLU A 75 -0.63 10.09 8.95
N PRO A 76 -0.23 9.49 10.09
CA PRO A 76 0.24 8.11 10.11
C PRO A 76 -0.87 7.12 9.74
N PHE A 77 -0.66 6.36 8.67
CA PHE A 77 -1.61 5.35 8.19
C PHE A 77 -1.30 3.94 8.73
N GLY A 78 -0.02 3.59 8.76
CA GLY A 78 0.46 2.27 9.16
C GLY A 78 1.97 2.19 9.04
N GLU A 79 2.52 1.03 9.37
CA GLU A 79 3.96 0.79 9.38
C GLU A 79 4.33 -0.58 8.82
N PHE A 80 5.62 -0.69 8.49
CA PHE A 80 6.27 -1.95 8.20
C PHE A 80 7.39 -2.15 9.22
N LYS A 81 7.54 -3.37 9.74
CA LYS A 81 8.60 -3.64 10.74
C LYS A 81 10.00 -3.73 10.14
N LEU A 82 10.13 -3.95 8.83
CA LEU A 82 11.40 -3.94 8.08
C LEU A 82 11.10 -3.77 6.58
N GLY A 83 12.10 -3.41 5.76
CA GLY A 83 11.99 -2.98 4.34
C GLY A 83 10.76 -3.47 3.54
N SER A 84 10.13 -2.54 2.83
CA SER A 84 8.82 -2.74 2.20
C SER A 84 8.63 -1.86 0.96
N CYS A 85 7.48 -2.02 0.30
CA CYS A 85 7.06 -1.16 -0.80
C CYS A 85 5.63 -0.66 -0.55
N ILE A 86 5.40 0.63 -0.80
CA ILE A 86 4.06 1.18 -0.96
C ILE A 86 3.85 1.47 -2.44
N VAL A 87 2.73 1.02 -2.99
CA VAL A 87 2.27 1.40 -4.32
C VAL A 87 1.01 2.23 -4.14
N VAL A 88 1.02 3.45 -4.67
CA VAL A 88 -0.13 4.36 -4.67
C VAL A 88 -0.63 4.50 -6.10
N ILE A 89 -1.93 4.30 -6.31
CA ILE A 89 -2.60 4.57 -7.59
C ILE A 89 -3.70 5.58 -7.29
N PHE A 90 -3.73 6.69 -8.02
CA PHE A 90 -4.68 7.76 -7.79
C PHE A 90 -5.15 8.35 -9.12
N GLU A 91 -6.39 8.82 -9.15
CA GLU A 91 -6.89 9.65 -10.23
C GLU A 91 -6.22 11.02 -10.17
N ALA A 92 -5.61 11.49 -11.24
CA ALA A 92 -4.90 12.76 -11.25
C ALA A 92 -5.69 13.81 -12.05
N PRO A 93 -5.78 15.07 -11.58
CA PRO A 93 -6.37 16.13 -12.39
C PRO A 93 -5.56 16.34 -13.66
N SER A 94 -6.19 16.88 -14.71
CA SER A 94 -5.54 17.10 -16.03
C SER A 94 -4.31 18.02 -15.98
N THR A 95 -4.17 18.81 -14.91
CA THR A 95 -3.03 19.70 -14.65
C THR A 95 -1.87 19.02 -13.92
N PHE A 96 -2.04 17.79 -13.46
CA PHE A 96 -1.03 17.06 -12.70
C PHE A 96 0.18 16.73 -13.56
N ASN A 97 1.37 17.00 -13.03
CA ASN A 97 2.64 16.64 -13.63
C ASN A 97 3.56 16.06 -12.55
N PHE A 98 4.16 14.92 -12.83
CA PHE A 98 5.22 14.38 -11.98
C PHE A 98 6.45 15.29 -12.05
N VAL A 99 7.10 15.51 -10.90
CA VAL A 99 8.34 16.28 -10.84
C VAL A 99 9.54 15.39 -11.18
N ARG A 100 9.36 14.07 -11.03
CA ARG A 100 10.37 13.04 -11.31
C ARG A 100 9.94 12.07 -12.39
N HIS A 101 10.91 11.61 -13.15
CA HIS A 101 10.73 10.62 -14.21
C HIS A 101 11.54 9.35 -13.93
N SER A 102 11.15 8.27 -14.60
CA SER A 102 11.87 7.01 -14.52
C SER A 102 13.34 7.20 -14.93
N GLY A 103 14.26 6.78 -14.07
CA GLY A 103 15.71 6.93 -14.26
C GLY A 103 16.33 8.12 -13.54
N ASP A 104 15.53 9.04 -13.00
CA ASP A 104 16.04 10.14 -12.19
C ASP A 104 16.72 9.62 -10.91
N LYS A 105 17.84 10.23 -10.54
CA LYS A 105 18.45 10.02 -9.22
C LYS A 105 17.68 10.86 -8.19
N ILE A 106 17.19 10.21 -7.15
CA ILE A 106 16.46 10.85 -6.04
C ILE A 106 17.22 10.73 -4.72
N ARG A 107 17.00 11.66 -3.81
CA ARG A 107 17.52 11.66 -2.43
C ARG A 107 16.39 11.44 -1.42
N VAL A 108 16.74 10.93 -0.25
CA VAL A 108 15.77 10.78 0.85
C VAL A 108 15.24 12.16 1.26
N GLY A 109 13.92 12.28 1.38
CA GLY A 109 13.23 13.54 1.69
C GLY A 109 13.02 14.46 0.49
N GLU A 110 13.49 14.07 -0.70
CA GLU A 110 13.27 14.84 -1.92
C GLU A 110 11.85 14.66 -2.45
N ARG A 111 11.30 15.72 -3.05
CA ARG A 111 9.99 15.70 -3.67
C ARG A 111 9.98 14.79 -4.91
N LEU A 112 8.94 13.96 -5.00
CA LEU A 112 8.58 13.15 -6.17
C LEU A 112 7.52 13.86 -7.03
#